data_AF-A0A375CQJ5-F1
#
_entry.id   AF-A0A375CQJ5-F1
#
_cell.length_a   1.000
_cell.length_b   1.000
_cell.length_c   1.000
_cell.angle_alpha   90.00
_cell.angle_beta   90.00
_cell.angle_gamma   90.00
#
_symmetry.space_group_name_H-M   'P 1'
#
loop_
_entity.id
_entity.type
_entity.pdbx_description
1 polymer ?
#
loop_
_entity_poly.entity_id
_entity_poly.type
_entity_poly.pdbx_seq_one_letter_code
_entity_poly.pdbx_strand_id
1 'polypeptide(L)'
;MSPTSNKPEAACSNRPRPWPVAPRPFEGEAFGGWLGRIAAKYYLTVEQLWTQANLGPMPTLTQRKWLLFPPVPIETLERLSQLTHVSVDRLSAMQTPISWIFARRFLRYCYPCLMLNPADVCSSFWRLEWLDPAFSMCIQHPGKLETTWYWNLHDVGNFHQLLRRAYATPHRDLVRMEKILSHEF
;
A
#
# COMPACT_ATOMS: atom_id res chain seq x y z
N MET A 1 42.78 42.23 23.83
CA MET A 1 42.03 41.02 24.22
C MET A 1 40.64 41.15 23.62
N SER A 2 40.39 40.46 22.50
CA SER A 2 39.11 40.51 21.79
C SER A 2 38.22 39.38 22.30
N PRO A 3 36.92 39.62 22.57
CA PRO A 3 36.02 38.55 22.98
C PRO A 3 35.59 37.75 21.75
N THR A 4 35.94 36.46 21.74
CA THR A 4 35.42 35.47 20.82
C THR A 4 33.93 35.26 21.11
N SER A 5 33.08 35.87 20.28
CA SER A 5 31.65 35.57 20.23
C SER A 5 31.45 34.18 19.63
N ASN A 6 31.46 33.15 20.48
CA ASN A 6 31.02 31.81 20.10
C ASN A 6 29.51 31.84 19.84
N LYS A 7 29.15 32.00 18.57
CA LYS A 7 27.79 31.77 18.08
C LYS A 7 27.54 30.25 18.17
N PRO A 8 26.50 29.77 18.87
CA PRO A 8 26.16 28.36 18.78
C PRO A 8 25.68 28.12 17.34
N GLU A 9 26.47 27.39 16.57
CA GLU A 9 25.97 26.74 15.36
C GLU A 9 24.78 25.89 15.79
N ALA A 10 23.59 26.31 15.37
CA ALA A 10 22.42 25.47 15.44
C ALA A 10 22.77 24.19 14.69
N ALA A 11 22.97 23.10 15.44
CA ALA A 11 23.04 21.76 14.89
C ALA A 11 21.70 21.51 14.18
N CYS A 12 21.61 21.88 12.91
CA CYS A 12 20.51 21.53 12.03
C CYS A 12 20.44 20.01 12.05
N SER A 13 19.46 19.49 12.79
CA SER A 13 19.30 18.07 13.05
C SER A 13 19.39 17.29 11.73
N ASN A 14 20.28 16.30 11.65
CA ASN A 14 20.37 15.33 10.55
C ASN A 14 19.10 14.45 10.39
N ARG A 15 17.98 14.85 11.01
CA ARG A 15 16.71 14.17 10.88
C ARG A 15 16.10 14.48 9.51
N PRO A 16 15.63 13.48 8.76
CA PRO A 16 14.92 13.72 7.52
C PRO A 16 13.71 14.62 7.79
N ARG A 17 13.48 15.58 6.90
CA ARG A 17 12.27 16.38 6.96
C ARG A 17 11.07 15.46 6.69
N PRO A 18 10.03 15.49 7.53
CA PRO A 18 8.81 14.74 7.27
C PRO A 18 8.21 15.09 5.92
N TRP A 19 7.54 14.11 5.31
CA TRP A 19 6.80 14.30 4.08
C TRP A 19 5.59 15.22 4.32
N PRO A 20 5.36 16.24 3.48
CA PRO A 20 4.20 17.13 3.63
C PRO A 20 2.86 16.41 3.62
N VAL A 21 2.75 15.29 2.91
CA VAL A 21 1.54 14.49 2.75
C VAL A 21 1.88 13.02 2.88
N ALA A 22 1.61 12.45 4.06
CA ALA A 22 1.73 11.02 4.31
C ALA A 22 0.35 10.47 4.75
N PRO A 23 -0.40 9.76 3.88
CA PRO A 23 -1.65 9.13 4.30
C PRO A 23 -1.41 8.16 5.45
N ARG A 24 -2.28 8.20 6.47
CA ARG A 24 -2.23 7.23 7.56
C ARG A 24 -2.59 5.82 7.05
N PRO A 25 -1.91 4.77 7.51
CA PRO A 25 -2.31 3.40 7.17
C PRO A 25 -3.64 3.00 7.80
N PHE A 26 -4.49 2.34 7.03
CA PHE A 26 -5.73 1.73 7.52
C PHE A 26 -5.47 0.41 8.24
N GLU A 27 -6.36 0.05 9.16
CA GLU A 27 -6.30 -1.26 9.83
C GLU A 27 -6.34 -2.40 8.81
N GLY A 28 -5.42 -3.37 8.96
CA GLY A 28 -5.26 -4.46 8.02
C GLY A 28 -4.72 -4.07 6.64
N GLU A 29 -4.19 -2.86 6.43
CA GLU A 29 -3.56 -2.45 5.17
C GLU A 29 -2.20 -3.13 4.98
N ALA A 30 -1.93 -3.62 3.77
CA ALA A 30 -0.63 -4.17 3.41
C ALA A 30 0.42 -3.05 3.25
N PHE A 31 1.65 -3.29 3.71
CA PHE A 31 2.76 -2.36 3.60
C PHE A 31 2.96 -1.82 2.17
N GLY A 32 2.96 -2.73 1.20
CA GLY A 32 3.04 -2.39 -0.22
C GLY A 32 1.92 -1.46 -0.68
N GLY A 33 0.68 -1.81 -0.36
CA GLY A 33 -0.52 -1.01 -0.66
C GLY A 33 -0.42 0.42 -0.15
N TRP A 34 -0.05 0.57 1.13
CA TRP A 34 0.15 1.85 1.78
C TRP A 34 1.27 2.67 1.15
N LEU A 35 2.44 2.06 0.90
CA LEU A 35 3.55 2.73 0.24
C LEU A 35 3.17 3.20 -1.18
N GLY A 36 2.38 2.41 -1.90
CA GLY A 36 1.80 2.80 -3.18
C GLY A 36 0.84 4.00 -3.09
N ARG A 37 0.11 4.17 -1.98
CA ARG A 37 -0.75 5.34 -1.76
C ARG A 37 0.08 6.58 -1.48
N ILE A 38 1.17 6.46 -0.73
CA ILE A 38 2.13 7.57 -0.56
C ILE A 38 2.70 7.95 -1.91
N ALA A 39 3.23 6.99 -2.67
CA ALA A 39 3.81 7.24 -3.99
C ALA A 39 2.83 7.95 -4.94
N ALA A 40 1.55 7.57 -4.87
CA ALA A 40 0.48 8.22 -5.62
C ALA A 40 0.26 9.70 -5.23
N LYS A 41 0.41 10.09 -3.95
CA LYS A 41 0.31 11.50 -3.53
C LYS A 41 1.41 12.38 -4.11
N TYR A 42 2.54 11.79 -4.46
CA TYR A 42 3.70 12.47 -5.05
C TYR A 42 3.83 12.25 -6.56
N TYR A 43 2.88 11.56 -7.20
CA TYR A 43 2.96 11.19 -8.63
C TYR A 43 4.22 10.38 -9.00
N LEU A 44 4.75 9.62 -8.05
CA LEU A 44 5.93 8.76 -8.22
C LEU A 44 5.51 7.29 -8.36
N THR A 45 6.41 6.47 -8.91
CA THR A 45 6.36 5.03 -8.66
C THR A 45 6.85 4.72 -7.24
N VAL A 46 6.50 3.56 -6.70
CA VAL A 46 7.04 3.08 -5.41
C VAL A 46 8.56 3.02 -5.45
N GLU A 47 9.14 2.57 -6.58
CA GLU A 47 10.59 2.55 -6.78
C GLU A 47 11.21 3.96 -6.72
N GLN A 48 10.62 4.93 -7.41
CA GLN A 48 11.09 6.32 -7.38
C GLN A 48 10.96 6.93 -5.98
N LEU A 49 9.83 6.73 -5.30
CA LEU A 49 9.63 7.21 -3.93
C LEU A 49 10.68 6.61 -2.99
N TRP A 50 10.93 5.30 -3.10
CA TRP A 50 11.90 4.58 -2.29
C TRP A 50 13.31 5.14 -2.44
N THR A 51 13.77 5.32 -3.68
CA THR A 51 15.07 5.89 -3.99
C THR A 51 15.18 7.33 -3.49
N GLN A 52 14.17 8.17 -3.74
CA GLN A 52 14.20 9.58 -3.35
C GLN A 52 14.19 9.79 -1.83
N ALA A 53 13.51 8.92 -1.08
CA ALA A 53 13.52 8.97 0.39
C ALA A 53 14.76 8.35 1.03
N ASN A 54 15.68 7.80 0.22
CA ASN A 54 16.87 7.11 0.68
C ASN A 54 16.53 6.02 1.71
N LEU A 55 15.60 5.13 1.37
CA LEU A 55 15.14 4.02 2.22
C LEU A 55 16.08 2.81 2.19
N GLY A 56 17.33 2.99 1.74
CA GLY A 56 18.28 1.91 1.50
C GLY A 56 18.06 1.20 0.15
N PRO A 57 18.73 0.05 -0.09
CA PRO A 57 18.56 -0.73 -1.30
C PRO A 57 17.11 -1.20 -1.47
N MET A 58 16.56 -1.08 -2.68
CA MET A 58 15.24 -1.61 -2.98
C MET A 58 15.27 -3.14 -2.86
N PRO A 59 14.37 -3.77 -2.07
CA PRO A 59 14.29 -5.22 -2.01
C PRO A 59 13.97 -5.82 -3.37
N THR A 60 14.47 -7.03 -3.62
CA THR A 60 14.09 -7.78 -4.82
C THR A 60 12.60 -8.08 -4.78
N LEU A 61 11.86 -7.46 -5.70
CA LEU A 61 10.42 -7.66 -5.80
C LEU A 61 10.11 -8.91 -6.65
N THR A 62 9.12 -9.68 -6.21
CA THR A 62 8.58 -10.78 -7.04
C THR A 62 7.86 -10.21 -8.28
N GLN A 63 7.46 -11.06 -9.24
CA GLN A 63 6.77 -10.66 -10.48
C GLN A 63 5.57 -9.69 -10.31
N ARG A 64 5.01 -9.58 -9.11
CA ARG A 64 3.87 -8.69 -8.77
C ARG A 64 4.27 -7.41 -8.03
N LYS A 65 5.54 -7.03 -8.20
CA LYS A 65 6.14 -5.77 -7.74
C LYS A 65 5.80 -5.47 -6.28
N TRP A 66 5.41 -4.23 -6.04
CA TRP A 66 5.35 -3.59 -4.75
C TRP A 66 4.09 -3.92 -3.93
N LEU A 67 3.10 -4.63 -4.49
CA LEU A 67 1.93 -5.08 -3.71
C LEU A 67 2.26 -6.23 -2.77
N LEU A 68 3.04 -7.20 -3.28
CA LEU A 68 3.59 -8.30 -2.49
C LEU A 68 5.00 -7.90 -2.00
N PHE A 69 5.06 -6.78 -1.27
CA PHE A 69 6.31 -6.21 -0.77
C PHE A 69 6.90 -7.13 0.30
N PRO A 70 8.17 -7.54 0.21
CA PRO A 70 8.81 -8.35 1.23
C PRO A 70 9.00 -7.55 2.52
N PRO A 71 9.18 -8.20 3.68
CA PRO A 71 9.60 -7.51 4.89
C PRO A 71 10.85 -6.68 4.69
N VAL A 72 10.90 -5.53 5.36
CA VAL A 72 12.00 -4.57 5.29
C VAL A 72 12.70 -4.50 6.65
N PRO A 73 14.01 -4.16 6.66
CA PRO A 73 14.77 -4.03 7.91
C PRO A 73 14.22 -2.92 8.82
N ILE A 74 14.49 -3.03 10.12
CA ILE A 74 14.02 -2.09 11.14
C ILE A 74 14.47 -0.65 10.86
N GLU A 75 15.67 -0.48 10.33
CA GLU A 75 16.25 0.82 9.99
C GLU A 75 15.42 1.53 8.91
N THR A 76 14.83 0.75 7.98
CA THR A 76 13.93 1.28 6.96
C THR A 76 12.60 1.72 7.57
N LEU A 77 12.08 0.96 8.55
CA LEU A 77 10.86 1.32 9.27
C LEU A 77 11.05 2.58 10.12
N GLU A 78 12.19 2.72 10.79
CA GLU A 78 12.55 3.92 11.56
C GLU A 78 12.63 5.14 10.66
N ARG A 79 13.27 5.00 9.48
CA ARG A 79 13.33 6.05 8.47
C ARG A 79 11.93 6.45 7.98
N LEU A 80 11.09 5.48 7.66
CA LEU A 80 9.69 5.72 7.26
C LEU A 80 8.88 6.35 8.39
N SER A 81 9.09 5.95 9.64
CA SER A 81 8.45 6.52 10.82
C SER A 81 8.78 8.01 10.95
N GLN A 82 10.04 8.40 10.77
CA GLN A 82 10.44 9.80 10.76
C GLN A 82 9.81 10.59 9.59
N LEU A 83 9.70 9.98 8.41
CA LEU A 83 9.14 10.62 7.23
C LEU A 83 7.61 10.77 7.29
N THR A 84 6.92 9.85 7.94
CA THR A 84 5.44 9.73 7.86
C THR A 84 4.72 9.97 9.18
N HIS A 85 5.46 9.99 10.30
CA HIS A 85 4.94 9.98 11.67
C HIS A 85 4.06 8.76 12.00
N VAL A 86 4.22 7.65 11.26
CA VAL A 86 3.61 6.36 11.59
C VAL A 86 4.57 5.59 12.50
N SER A 87 4.09 5.05 13.62
CA SER A 87 4.96 4.31 14.53
C SER A 87 5.58 3.07 13.88
N VAL A 88 6.77 2.70 14.34
CA VAL A 88 7.47 1.50 13.85
C VAL A 88 6.64 0.24 14.06
N ASP A 89 6.01 0.08 15.23
CA ASP A 89 5.12 -1.07 15.51
C ASP A 89 3.99 -1.18 14.50
N ARG A 90 3.43 -0.03 14.11
CA ARG A 90 2.36 0.02 13.13
C ARG A 90 2.86 -0.39 11.74
N LEU A 91 4.03 0.10 11.33
CA LEU A 91 4.65 -0.29 10.06
C LEU A 91 5.02 -1.78 10.06
N SER A 92 5.51 -2.31 11.18
CA SER A 92 5.83 -3.72 11.37
C SER A 92 4.60 -4.61 11.21
N ALA A 93 3.46 -4.23 11.80
CA ALA A 93 2.21 -4.99 11.70
C ALA A 93 1.64 -5.08 10.27
N MET A 94 2.07 -4.21 9.36
CA MET A 94 1.64 -4.19 7.97
C MET A 94 2.51 -5.04 7.04
N GLN A 95 3.66 -5.52 7.53
CA GLN A 95 4.61 -6.29 6.72
C GLN A 95 4.02 -7.64 6.31
N THR A 96 4.25 -8.02 5.05
CA THR A 96 3.81 -9.31 4.53
C THR A 96 4.67 -10.42 5.14
N PRO A 97 4.11 -11.45 5.78
CA PRO A 97 4.88 -12.60 6.26
C PRO A 97 5.77 -13.22 5.17
N ILE A 98 7.02 -13.57 5.51
CA ILE A 98 7.99 -14.13 4.55
C ILE A 98 7.46 -15.38 3.86
N SER A 99 6.75 -16.24 4.58
CA SER A 99 6.13 -17.46 4.05
C SER A 99 5.08 -17.18 2.96
N TRP A 100 4.59 -15.95 2.85
CA TRP A 100 3.66 -15.52 1.82
C TRP A 100 4.41 -14.94 0.59
N ILE A 101 5.72 -14.70 0.66
CA ILE A 101 6.48 -14.10 -0.45
C ILE A 101 6.99 -15.18 -1.41
N PHE A 102 6.23 -15.41 -2.49
CA PHE A 102 6.66 -16.27 -3.58
C PHE A 102 6.04 -15.85 -4.90
N ALA A 103 6.63 -16.31 -6.02
CA ALA A 103 6.10 -16.06 -7.34
C ALA A 103 4.73 -16.75 -7.47
N ARG A 104 3.75 -15.99 -7.92
CA ARG A 104 2.37 -16.46 -8.06
C ARG A 104 1.83 -15.85 -9.37
N ARG A 105 0.79 -16.45 -9.99
CA ARG A 105 0.16 -15.93 -11.24
C ARG A 105 -0.83 -14.73 -11.13
N PHE A 106 -1.81 -14.77 -10.23
CA PHE A 106 -2.67 -13.63 -9.76
C PHE A 106 -2.79 -13.43 -8.22
N LEU A 107 -2.98 -12.19 -7.74
CA LEU A 107 -3.47 -11.93 -6.38
C LEU A 107 -5.00 -11.96 -6.39
N ARG A 108 -5.62 -12.50 -5.34
CA ARG A 108 -7.07 -12.44 -5.14
C ARG A 108 -7.41 -11.21 -4.33
N TYR A 109 -8.54 -10.58 -4.60
CA TYR A 109 -9.02 -9.46 -3.80
C TYR A 109 -10.53 -9.35 -3.88
N CYS A 110 -11.14 -8.68 -2.90
CA CYS A 110 -12.55 -8.34 -2.94
C CYS A 110 -12.73 -6.97 -3.60
N TYR A 111 -13.37 -6.92 -4.76
CA TYR A 111 -13.57 -5.66 -5.49
C TYR A 111 -14.40 -4.63 -4.70
N PRO A 112 -15.56 -4.98 -4.11
CA PRO A 112 -16.31 -4.05 -3.27
C PRO A 112 -15.46 -3.47 -2.13
N CYS A 113 -14.69 -4.28 -1.40
CA CYS A 113 -13.80 -3.78 -0.35
C CYS A 113 -12.65 -2.92 -0.86
N LEU A 114 -12.16 -3.17 -2.09
CA LEU A 114 -11.12 -2.33 -2.70
C LEU A 114 -11.69 -0.96 -3.07
N MET A 115 -12.91 -0.89 -3.62
CA MET A 115 -13.51 0.35 -4.08
C MET A 115 -14.20 1.14 -2.97
N LEU A 116 -14.81 0.45 -2.02
CA LEU A 116 -15.57 1.03 -0.92
C LEU A 116 -14.87 0.67 0.39
N ASN A 117 -13.96 1.55 0.81
CA ASN A 117 -13.38 1.45 2.14
C ASN A 117 -14.39 2.00 3.17
N PRO A 118 -14.89 1.19 4.11
CA PRO A 118 -15.86 1.66 5.10
C PRO A 118 -15.27 2.69 6.08
N ALA A 119 -13.96 2.72 6.27
CA ALA A 119 -13.28 3.69 7.15
C ALA A 119 -13.11 5.07 6.49
N ASP A 120 -13.05 5.12 5.15
CA ASP A 120 -12.97 6.33 4.35
C ASP A 120 -13.37 5.99 2.91
N VAL A 121 -14.61 6.28 2.55
CA VAL A 121 -15.23 5.89 1.27
C VAL A 121 -14.44 6.41 0.06
N CYS A 122 -13.70 7.50 0.22
CA CYS A 122 -12.90 8.10 -0.84
C CYS A 122 -11.46 7.56 -0.92
N SER A 123 -11.04 6.71 0.02
CA SER A 123 -9.67 6.20 0.13
C SER A 123 -9.63 4.67 0.15
N SER A 124 -9.57 4.08 -1.04
CA SER A 124 -9.26 2.66 -1.23
C SER A 124 -7.90 2.27 -0.63
N PHE A 125 -7.78 1.00 -0.21
CA PHE A 125 -6.50 0.43 0.23
C PHE A 125 -6.39 -1.07 -0.09
N TRP A 126 -5.15 -1.57 -0.18
CA TRP A 126 -4.90 -3.00 -0.35
C TRP A 126 -4.85 -3.68 1.01
N ARG A 127 -5.69 -4.69 1.22
CA ARG A 127 -5.67 -5.43 2.48
C ARG A 127 -4.52 -6.43 2.54
N LEU A 128 -3.92 -6.57 3.71
CA LEU A 128 -2.89 -7.56 4.01
C LEU A 128 -3.43 -8.98 3.88
N GLU A 129 -4.67 -9.22 4.32
CA GLU A 129 -5.33 -10.54 4.23
C GLU A 129 -5.41 -11.06 2.78
N TRP A 130 -5.49 -10.18 1.78
CA TRP A 130 -5.52 -10.56 0.36
C TRP A 130 -4.18 -11.11 -0.14
N LEU A 131 -3.10 -10.90 0.62
CA LEU A 131 -1.78 -11.45 0.34
C LEU A 131 -1.61 -12.86 0.92
N ASP A 132 -2.48 -13.31 1.83
CA ASP A 132 -2.47 -14.67 2.37
C ASP A 132 -2.76 -15.69 1.24
N PRO A 133 -1.88 -16.69 0.99
CA PRO A 133 -2.16 -17.77 0.06
C PRO A 133 -3.48 -18.51 0.30
N ALA A 134 -3.91 -18.61 1.56
CA ALA A 134 -5.12 -19.30 1.99
C ALA A 134 -6.39 -18.44 1.82
N PHE A 135 -6.24 -17.14 1.50
CA PHE A 135 -7.39 -16.26 1.29
C PHE A 135 -8.23 -16.73 0.10
N SER A 136 -9.45 -17.17 0.40
CA SER A 136 -10.37 -17.78 -0.55
C SER A 136 -11.74 -17.12 -0.58
N MET A 137 -12.10 -16.34 0.45
CA MET A 137 -13.39 -15.65 0.52
C MET A 137 -13.33 -14.35 1.32
N CYS A 138 -14.18 -13.40 0.96
CA CYS A 138 -14.42 -12.20 1.76
C CYS A 138 -15.63 -12.41 2.67
N ILE A 139 -15.48 -12.15 3.96
CA ILE A 139 -16.57 -12.31 4.94
C ILE A 139 -17.65 -11.22 4.75
N GLN A 140 -17.24 -10.01 4.35
CA GLN A 140 -18.16 -8.87 4.16
C GLN A 140 -18.95 -8.96 2.86
N HIS A 141 -18.35 -9.53 1.82
CA HIS A 141 -18.96 -9.64 0.50
C HIS A 141 -18.81 -11.08 0.01
N PRO A 142 -19.74 -11.98 0.40
CA PRO A 142 -19.70 -13.36 -0.05
C PRO A 142 -19.89 -13.40 -1.57
N GLY A 143 -19.02 -14.12 -2.26
CA GLY A 143 -19.03 -14.17 -3.71
C GLY A 143 -17.67 -14.48 -4.31
N LYS A 144 -17.59 -14.37 -5.63
CA LYS A 144 -16.36 -14.61 -6.37
C LYS A 144 -15.36 -13.49 -6.10
N LEU A 145 -14.17 -13.85 -5.62
CA LEU A 145 -13.05 -12.93 -5.54
C LEU A 145 -12.54 -12.56 -6.95
N GLU A 146 -12.17 -11.30 -7.10
CA GLU A 146 -11.50 -10.83 -8.30
C GLU A 146 -10.01 -11.20 -8.28
N THR A 147 -9.40 -11.15 -9.46
CA THR A 147 -7.98 -11.50 -9.62
C THR A 147 -7.21 -10.45 -10.40
N THR A 148 -5.95 -10.22 -10.04
CA THR A 148 -5.06 -9.30 -10.76
C THR A 148 -4.50 -9.92 -12.06
N TRP A 149 -5.09 -11.01 -12.57
CA TRP A 149 -4.53 -11.84 -13.64
C TRP A 149 -4.26 -11.06 -14.93
N TYR A 150 -5.14 -10.12 -15.26
CA TYR A 150 -5.06 -9.31 -16.48
C TYR A 150 -4.28 -8.01 -16.26
N TRP A 151 -3.77 -7.78 -15.05
CA TRP A 151 -3.05 -6.57 -14.75
C TRP A 151 -1.58 -6.83 -15.06
N ASN A 152 -1.07 -6.14 -16.07
CA ASN A 152 0.37 -5.98 -16.17
C ASN A 152 0.82 -5.08 -15.02
N LEU A 153 1.04 -5.68 -13.84
CA LEU A 153 1.51 -4.97 -12.65
C LEU A 153 2.87 -4.30 -12.91
N HIS A 154 3.58 -4.67 -13.98
CA HIS A 154 4.78 -3.97 -14.40
C HIS A 154 4.52 -2.49 -14.70
N ASP A 155 3.36 -2.15 -15.27
CA ASP A 155 3.02 -0.79 -15.71
C ASP A 155 2.26 -0.02 -14.62
N VAL A 156 2.12 -0.63 -13.44
CA VAL A 156 1.43 -0.05 -12.30
C VAL A 156 2.47 0.35 -11.26
N GLY A 157 2.91 1.60 -11.30
CA GLY A 157 3.94 2.13 -10.43
C GLY A 157 3.46 2.54 -9.04
N ASN A 158 2.17 2.80 -8.86
CA ASN A 158 1.59 3.26 -7.59
C ASN A 158 0.11 2.89 -7.44
N PHE A 159 -0.47 3.20 -6.29
CA PHE A 159 -1.82 2.77 -5.95
C PHE A 159 -2.91 3.46 -6.78
N HIS A 160 -2.71 4.71 -7.20
CA HIS A 160 -3.67 5.37 -8.08
C HIS A 160 -3.73 4.72 -9.47
N GLN A 161 -2.58 4.32 -10.03
CA GLN A 161 -2.54 3.56 -11.29
C GLN A 161 -3.20 2.17 -11.13
N LEU A 162 -3.02 1.53 -9.97
CA LEU A 162 -3.66 0.26 -9.65
C LEU A 162 -5.19 0.39 -9.67
N LEU A 163 -5.74 1.39 -8.97
CA LEU A 163 -7.18 1.62 -8.94
C LEU A 163 -7.74 1.85 -10.34
N ARG A 164 -7.07 2.65 -11.18
CA ARG A 164 -7.50 2.84 -12.58
C ARG A 164 -7.59 1.52 -13.36
N ARG A 165 -6.67 0.57 -13.14
CA ARG A 165 -6.74 -0.75 -13.77
C ARG A 165 -7.87 -1.60 -13.19
N ALA A 166 -8.07 -1.53 -11.88
CA ALA A 166 -9.16 -2.23 -11.22
C ALA A 166 -10.52 -1.74 -11.73
N TYR A 167 -10.73 -0.42 -11.85
CA TYR A 167 -11.93 0.18 -12.43
C TYR A 167 -12.17 -0.20 -13.90
N ALA A 168 -11.11 -0.26 -14.71
CA ALA A 168 -11.22 -0.56 -16.14
C ALA A 168 -11.40 -2.06 -16.44
N THR A 169 -11.27 -2.93 -15.45
CA THR A 169 -11.47 -4.37 -15.63
C THR A 169 -12.97 -4.64 -15.69
N PRO A 170 -13.51 -5.31 -16.72
CA PRO A 170 -14.94 -5.58 -16.80
C PRO A 170 -15.37 -6.48 -15.64
N HIS A 171 -16.04 -5.89 -14.64
CA HIS A 171 -16.65 -6.58 -13.51
C HIS A 171 -17.85 -7.37 -14.03
N ARG A 172 -17.59 -8.61 -14.44
CA ARG A 172 -18.66 -9.55 -14.73
C ARG A 172 -19.35 -9.85 -13.40
N ASP A 173 -20.57 -9.34 -13.26
CA ASP A 173 -21.60 -9.74 -12.28
C ASP A 173 -21.75 -8.96 -10.95
N LEU A 174 -21.68 -7.62 -10.96
CA LEU A 174 -22.25 -6.82 -9.85
C LEU A 174 -23.74 -6.45 -10.01
N VAL A 175 -24.40 -6.85 -11.11
CA VAL A 175 -25.83 -6.52 -11.36
C VAL A 175 -26.78 -7.69 -11.02
N ARG A 176 -26.30 -8.79 -10.43
CA ARG A 176 -27.18 -9.96 -10.13
C ARG A 176 -27.81 -9.97 -8.74
N MET A 177 -27.48 -9.04 -7.84
CA MET A 177 -28.15 -8.97 -6.52
C MET A 177 -29.35 -8.02 -6.46
N GLU A 178 -29.50 -7.05 -7.37
CA GLU A 178 -30.71 -6.20 -7.42
C GLU A 178 -31.91 -6.87 -8.12
N LYS A 179 -31.68 -7.97 -8.86
CA LYS A 179 -32.76 -8.69 -9.57
C LYS A 179 -33.42 -9.82 -8.78
N ILE A 180 -32.98 -10.10 -7.55
CA ILE A 180 -33.61 -11.13 -6.71
C ILE A 180 -34.62 -10.51 -5.74
N LEU A 181 -34.54 -9.20 -5.46
CA LEU A 181 -35.52 -8.49 -4.62
C LEU A 181 -36.61 -7.75 -5.40
N SER A 182 -36.64 -7.89 -6.73
CA SER A 182 -37.65 -7.26 -7.61
C SER A 182 -38.60 -8.28 -8.27
N HIS A 183 -38.58 -9.54 -7.82
CA HIS A 183 -39.49 -10.60 -8.29
C HIS A 183 -40.36 -11.23 -7.19
N GLU A 184 -40.49 -10.57 -6.05
CA GLU A 184 -41.55 -10.85 -5.08
C GLU A 184 -42.27 -9.54 -4.74
N PHE A 185 -43.08 -9.03 -5.68
CA PHE A 185 -44.32 -8.28 -5.47
C PHE A 185 -45.10 -8.21 -6.79
#